data_AF-A0A268EH47-F1
#
_entry.id   AF-A0A268EH47-F1
#
_cell.length_a   1.000
_cell.length_b   1.000
_cell.length_c   1.000
_cell.angle_alpha   90.00
_cell.angle_beta   90.00
_cell.angle_gamma   90.00
#
_symmetry.space_group_name_H-M   'P 1'
#
loop_
_entity.id
_entity.type
_entity.pdbx_description
1 polymer ?
#
loop_
_entity_poly.entity_id
_entity_poly.type
_entity_poly.pdbx_seq_one_letter_code
_entity_poly.pdbx_strand_id
1 'polypeptide(L)'
;MKKYTSRYAELSFYVNGKERKFSAGVYVAATPEEIAVLNRLVDAIPVDEAPKTEEPAAKEKPVKEDAKAPKTPRKASASSDK
;
A
#
# COMPACT_ATOMS: atom_id res chain seq x y z
N MET A 1 -23.40 0.75 -9.89
CA MET A 1 -23.07 -0.53 -9.24
C MET A 1 -21.94 -1.17 -10.02
N LYS A 2 -20.94 -1.75 -9.36
CA LYS A 2 -19.81 -2.45 -10.01
C LYS A 2 -19.80 -3.91 -9.55
N LYS A 3 -19.50 -4.83 -10.48
CA LYS A 3 -19.37 -6.25 -10.17
C LYS A 3 -17.91 -6.60 -9.94
N TYR A 4 -17.67 -7.40 -8.92
CA TYR A 4 -16.36 -7.95 -8.59
C TYR A 4 -16.45 -9.47 -8.50
N THR A 5 -15.42 -10.15 -8.97
CA THR A 5 -15.19 -11.57 -8.73
C THR A 5 -14.05 -11.75 -7.74
N SER A 6 -14.09 -12.82 -6.96
CA SER A 6 -13.02 -13.19 -6.05
C SER A 6 -12.38 -14.52 -6.46
N ARG A 7 -11.11 -14.68 -6.10
CA ARG A 7 -10.41 -15.97 -6.19
C ARG A 7 -11.00 -17.03 -5.25
N TYR A 8 -11.70 -16.61 -4.21
CA TYR A 8 -12.33 -17.49 -3.22
C TYR A 8 -13.85 -17.54 -3.42
N ALA A 9 -14.45 -18.69 -3.19
CA ALA A 9 -15.90 -18.87 -3.28
C ALA A 9 -16.66 -18.05 -2.21
N GLU A 10 -16.07 -17.91 -1.03
CA GLU A 10 -16.57 -17.08 0.07
C GLU A 10 -15.41 -16.24 0.62
N LEU A 11 -15.55 -14.93 0.56
CA LEU A 11 -14.59 -13.97 1.12
C LEU A 11 -15.37 -12.88 1.85
N SER A 12 -15.15 -12.75 3.16
CA SER A 12 -15.73 -11.68 3.98
C SER A 12 -14.78 -10.49 4.08
N PHE A 13 -15.34 -9.28 4.08
CA PHE A 13 -14.63 -8.03 4.29
C PHE A 13 -15.53 -7.04 5.05
N TYR A 14 -14.94 -5.98 5.58
CA TYR A 14 -15.69 -4.98 6.35
C TYR A 14 -15.71 -3.63 5.62
N VAL A 15 -16.88 -3.01 5.61
CA VAL A 15 -17.08 -1.63 5.14
C VAL A 15 -17.74 -0.86 6.26
N ASN A 16 -17.06 0.14 6.82
CA ASN A 16 -17.55 0.92 7.97
C ASN A 16 -18.00 0.05 9.15
N GLY A 17 -17.23 -1.01 9.46
CA GLY A 17 -17.53 -1.94 10.54
C GLY A 17 -18.67 -2.93 10.25
N LYS A 18 -19.29 -2.87 9.06
CA LYS A 18 -20.31 -3.85 8.63
C LYS A 18 -19.67 -4.93 7.78
N GLU A 19 -19.90 -6.19 8.14
CA GLU A 19 -19.46 -7.32 7.36
C GLU A 19 -20.22 -7.40 6.03
N ARG A 20 -19.47 -7.60 4.96
CA ARG A 20 -19.92 -7.93 3.62
C ARG A 20 -19.22 -9.19 3.18
N LYS A 21 -19.83 -9.97 2.30
CA LYS A 21 -19.22 -11.19 1.80
C LYS A 21 -19.49 -11.41 0.33
N PHE A 22 -18.51 -11.96 -0.36
CA PHE A 22 -18.67 -12.57 -1.66
C PHE A 22 -19.51 -13.85 -1.52
N SER A 23 -20.42 -14.06 -2.46
CA SER A 23 -21.24 -15.27 -2.56
C SER A 23 -20.94 -15.94 -3.89
N ALA A 24 -20.49 -17.21 -3.85
CA ALA A 24 -20.02 -17.95 -5.02
C ALA A 24 -18.93 -17.20 -5.81
N GLY A 25 -18.06 -16.49 -5.09
CA GLY A 25 -16.98 -15.70 -5.66
C GLY A 25 -17.45 -14.43 -6.37
N VAL A 26 -18.69 -13.97 -6.17
CA VAL A 26 -19.22 -12.74 -6.80
C VAL A 26 -19.73 -11.77 -5.74
N TYR A 27 -19.46 -10.48 -5.94
CA TYR A 27 -20.02 -9.39 -5.14
C TYR A 27 -20.44 -8.23 -6.04
N VAL A 28 -21.55 -7.57 -5.68
CA VAL A 28 -22.05 -6.38 -6.37
C VAL A 28 -21.93 -5.19 -5.42
N ALA A 29 -21.01 -4.29 -5.72
CA ALA A 29 -20.81 -3.07 -4.96
C ALA A 29 -21.78 -1.98 -5.44
N ALA A 30 -22.55 -1.43 -4.50
CA ALA A 30 -23.50 -0.36 -4.75
C ALA A 30 -22.97 1.00 -4.30
N THR A 31 -22.15 1.04 -3.24
CA THR A 31 -21.64 2.28 -2.65
C THR A 31 -20.18 2.54 -3.05
N PRO A 32 -19.75 3.81 -3.10
CA PRO A 32 -18.35 4.15 -3.36
C PRO A 32 -17.40 3.62 -2.29
N GLU A 33 -17.86 3.46 -1.05
CA GLU A 33 -17.08 2.91 0.05
C GLU A 33 -16.76 1.42 -0.15
N GLU A 34 -17.75 0.64 -0.60
CA GLU A 34 -17.56 -0.76 -0.99
C GLU A 34 -16.54 -0.88 -2.12
N ILE A 35 -16.68 -0.04 -3.16
CA ILE A 35 -15.74 0.01 -4.30
C ILE A 35 -14.32 0.35 -3.83
N ALA A 36 -14.16 1.32 -2.94
CA ALA A 36 -12.84 1.73 -2.44
C ALA A 36 -12.14 0.62 -1.65
N VAL A 37 -12.89 -0.17 -0.86
CA VAL A 37 -12.34 -1.33 -0.16
C VAL A 37 -11.97 -2.44 -1.15
N LEU A 38 -12.86 -2.75 -2.10
CA LEU A 38 -12.64 -3.79 -3.11
C LEU A 38 -11.44 -3.49 -4.02
N ASN A 39 -11.23 -2.23 -4.41
CA ASN A 39 -10.06 -1.83 -5.21
C ASN A 39 -8.72 -2.01 -4.47
N ARG A 40 -8.74 -2.11 -3.13
CA ARG A 40 -7.53 -2.39 -2.33
C ARG A 40 -7.35 -3.87 -2.05
N LEU A 41 -8.37 -4.70 -2.29
CA LEU A 41 -8.30 -6.14 -2.10
C LEU A 41 -7.70 -6.78 -3.35
N VAL A 42 -6.50 -7.32 -3.20
CA VAL A 42 -5.79 -8.04 -4.28
C VAL A 42 -6.60 -9.25 -4.79
N ASP A 43 -7.41 -9.83 -3.92
CA ASP A 43 -8.25 -10.99 -4.25
C ASP A 43 -9.60 -10.64 -4.88
N ALA A 44 -9.91 -9.35 -5.06
CA ALA A 44 -11.14 -8.87 -5.70
C ALA A 44 -10.82 -8.24 -7.06
N ILE A 45 -11.37 -8.82 -8.12
CA ILE A 45 -11.13 -8.42 -9.51
C ILE A 45 -12.40 -7.78 -10.07
N PRO A 46 -12.36 -6.54 -10.58
CA PRO A 46 -13.51 -5.92 -11.23
C PRO A 46 -13.85 -6.66 -12.53
N VAL A 47 -15.14 -6.96 -12.75
CA VAL A 47 -15.60 -7.69 -13.94
C VAL A 47 -15.75 -6.77 -15.17
N ASP A 48 -16.06 -5.49 -14.94
CA ASP A 48 -16.35 -4.51 -16.00
C ASP A 48 -15.13 -3.67 -16.43
N GLU A 49 -14.04 -3.66 -15.66
CA GLU A 49 -12.84 -2.86 -15.97
C GLU A 49 -11.68 -3.82 -16.24
N ALA A 50 -11.06 -3.71 -17.43
CA ALA A 50 -9.82 -4.41 -17.74
C ALA A 50 -8.81 -4.19 -16.61
N PRO A 51 -8.02 -5.22 -16.22
CA PRO A 51 -7.17 -5.15 -15.04
C PRO A 51 -6.21 -3.98 -15.16
N LYS A 52 -6.42 -2.94 -14.34
CA LYS A 52 -5.38 -1.94 -14.08
C LYS A 52 -4.36 -2.62 -13.20
N THR A 53 -3.30 -3.11 -13.84
CA THR A 53 -2.05 -3.49 -13.19
C THR A 53 -1.49 -2.24 -12.50
N GLU A 54 -1.97 -1.91 -11.30
CA GLU A 54 -1.23 -1.04 -10.39
C GLU A 54 -0.25 -1.94 -9.64
N GLU A 55 0.96 -1.99 -10.20
CA GLU A 55 2.17 -2.36 -9.47
C GLU A 55 2.11 -1.71 -8.08
N PRO A 56 2.28 -2.45 -6.98
CA PRO A 56 2.29 -1.83 -5.66
C PRO A 56 3.47 -0.86 -5.65
N ALA A 57 3.19 0.44 -5.70
CA ALA A 57 4.18 1.47 -5.51
C ALA A 57 4.90 1.14 -4.20
N ALA A 58 6.14 0.68 -4.36
CA ALA A 58 7.01 0.32 -3.27
C ALA A 58 7.00 1.49 -2.28
N LYS A 59 6.61 1.19 -1.05
CA LYS A 59 6.60 2.10 0.09
C LYS A 59 7.91 2.90 0.07
N GLU A 60 7.86 4.16 -0.36
CA GLU A 60 8.91 5.12 -0.06
C GLU A 60 9.01 5.15 1.46
N LYS A 61 10.13 4.65 1.99
CA LYS A 61 10.49 4.87 3.39
C LYS A 61 11.06 6.30 3.46
N PRO A 62 10.42 7.27 4.13
CA PRO A 62 11.12 8.47 4.52
C PRO A 62 11.79 8.16 5.86
N VAL A 63 13.09 7.87 5.84
CA VAL A 63 13.91 8.04 7.05
C VAL A 63 15.08 8.94 6.68
N LYS A 64 14.79 10.24 6.64
CA LYS A 64 15.79 11.24 7.02
C LYS A 64 15.76 11.30 8.54
N GLU A 65 16.71 10.68 9.19
CA GLU A 65 17.04 11.02 10.58
C GLU A 65 18.56 11.01 10.73
N ASP A 66 19.11 12.23 10.79
CA ASP A 66 20.24 12.66 11.62
C ASP A 66 21.16 11.55 12.17
N ALA A 67 22.27 11.30 11.48
CA ALA A 67 23.50 10.86 12.12
C ALA A 67 24.42 12.08 12.30
N LYS A 68 24.07 12.97 13.24
CA LYS A 68 25.05 13.82 13.92
C LYS A 68 26.02 12.92 14.67
N ALA A 69 27.12 12.54 14.04
CA ALA A 69 28.33 12.13 14.73
C ALA A 69 29.35 13.29 14.64
N PRO A 70 29.72 13.93 15.76
CA PRO A 70 30.66 15.03 15.74
C PRO A 70 32.05 14.48 15.43
N LYS A 71 32.55 14.74 14.22
CA LYS A 71 33.97 14.57 13.92
C LYS A 71 34.70 15.73 14.60
N THR A 72 35.17 15.48 15.81
CA THR A 72 36.06 16.36 16.58
C THR A 72 37.19 16.90 15.70
N PRO A 73 37.48 18.22 15.70
CA PRO A 73 38.61 18.75 14.96
C PRO A 73 39.89 18.52 15.77
N ARG A 74 40.75 17.59 15.34
CA ARG A 74 42.17 17.70 15.69
C ARG A 74 42.88 18.45 14.59
N LYS A 75 42.90 19.77 14.80
CA LYS A 75 43.86 20.71 14.24
C LYS A 75 45.26 20.17 14.56
N ALA A 76 45.98 19.67 13.55
CA ALA A 76 47.43 19.69 13.55
C ALA A 76 47.82 20.61 12.41
N SER A 77 48.01 21.88 12.78
CA SER A 77 48.63 22.90 11.96
C SER A 77 50.06 22.49 11.57
N ALA A 78 50.47 22.92 10.40
CA ALA A 78 51.81 22.80 9.85
C ALA A 78 52.92 23.34 10.77
N SER A 79 54.11 22.72 10.72
CA SER A 79 55.38 23.44 10.63
C SER A 79 56.52 22.54 10.14
N SER A 80 57.27 23.10 9.19
CA SER A 80 58.60 22.67 8.75
C SER A 80 59.57 22.49 9.92
N ASP A 81 60.48 21.51 9.81
CA ASP A 81 61.85 21.64 10.29
C ASP A 81 62.75 20.64 9.55
N LYS A 82 63.53 21.14 8.57
CA LYS A 82 64.87 20.68 8.21
C LYS A 82 65.57 21.71 7.34
#